data_AF-A0A0G0GBA7-F1
#
_entry.id   AF-A0A0G0GBA7-F1
#
_cell.length_a   1.000
_cell.length_b   1.000
_cell.length_c   1.000
_cell.angle_alpha   90.00
_cell.angle_beta   90.00
_cell.angle_gamma   90.00
#
_symmetry.space_group_name_H-M   'P 1'
#
loop_
_entity.id
_entity.type
_entity.pdbx_description
1 polymer ?
#
loop_
_entity_poly.entity_id
_entity_poly.type
_entity_poly.pdbx_seq_one_letter_code
_entity_poly.pdbx_strand_id
1 'polypeptide(L)'
;MLINPRRQKHFKIKFAAYILLLGILVISFFFLNRFILSRKPLFISPIGKISIDLSSVKKILKDNNISYSKVTLSDDSYLVNISDNGQVRLSQDKDIGKQISSLQRMLIQLTIEGKPFESIDFRFSEPIISF
;
A
#
# COMPACT_ATOMS: atom_id res chain seq x y z
N MET A 1 -9.18 66.35 19.56
CA MET A 1 -7.83 65.77 19.37
C MET A 1 -7.70 65.33 17.92
N LEU A 2 -7.18 66.20 17.04
CA LEU A 2 -7.14 65.96 15.59
C LEU A 2 -5.97 65.03 15.26
N ILE A 3 -6.29 63.80 14.88
CA ILE A 3 -5.27 62.79 14.57
C ILE A 3 -4.65 63.12 13.21
N ASN A 4 -3.34 63.38 13.21
CA ASN A 4 -2.58 63.74 12.02
C ASN A 4 -2.68 62.62 10.94
N PRO A 5 -3.24 62.90 9.74
CA PRO A 5 -3.55 61.89 8.74
C PRO A 5 -2.31 61.21 8.15
N ARG A 6 -1.13 61.85 8.22
CA ARG A 6 0.12 61.29 7.70
C ARG A 6 0.64 60.14 8.56
N ARG A 7 0.51 60.20 9.89
CA ARG A 7 0.93 59.12 10.81
C ARG A 7 0.01 57.89 10.71
N GLN A 8 -1.28 58.08 10.49
CA GLN A 8 -2.23 56.97 10.31
C GLN A 8 -1.95 56.16 9.05
N LYS A 9 -1.51 56.81 7.95
CA LYS A 9 -1.20 56.14 6.68
C LYS A 9 -0.06 55.13 6.83
N HIS A 10 1.02 55.50 7.52
CA HIS A 10 2.13 54.59 7.78
C HIS A 10 1.74 53.42 8.71
N PHE A 11 0.86 53.65 9.68
CA PHE A 11 0.37 52.60 10.57
C PHE A 11 -0.50 51.58 9.83
N LYS A 12 -1.40 52.06 8.95
CA LYS A 12 -2.24 51.20 8.09
C LYS A 12 -1.41 50.38 7.10
N ILE A 13 -0.36 50.96 6.52
CA ILE A 13 0.55 50.25 5.60
C ILE A 13 1.36 49.17 6.34
N LYS A 14 1.90 49.48 7.52
CA LYS A 14 2.64 48.48 8.34
C LYS A 14 1.72 47.33 8.78
N PHE A 15 0.49 47.64 9.17
CA PHE A 15 -0.50 46.64 9.54
C PHE A 15 -0.91 45.74 8.36
N ALA A 16 -1.15 46.33 7.19
CA ALA A 16 -1.41 45.58 5.96
C ALA A 16 -0.25 44.66 5.57
N ALA A 17 1.00 45.13 5.71
CA ALA A 17 2.19 44.32 5.48
C ALA A 17 2.28 43.11 6.44
N TYR A 18 1.90 43.31 7.71
CA TYR A 18 1.90 42.23 8.70
C TYR A 18 0.85 41.16 8.39
N ILE A 19 -0.36 41.57 7.97
CA ILE A 19 -1.42 40.65 7.54
C ILE A 19 -0.97 39.85 6.31
N LEU A 20 -0.34 40.52 5.35
CA LEU A 20 0.14 39.88 4.13
C LEU A 20 1.23 38.84 4.44
N LEU A 21 2.17 39.17 5.34
CA LEU A 21 3.21 38.25 5.80
C LEU A 21 2.62 37.04 6.55
N LEU A 22 1.59 37.26 7.38
CA LEU A 22 0.91 36.19 8.11
C LEU A 22 0.12 35.27 7.16
N GLY A 23 -0.49 35.83 6.12
CA GLY A 23 -1.14 35.08 5.06
C GLY A 23 -0.17 34.16 4.30
N ILE A 24 1.02 34.65 3.96
CA ILE A 24 2.07 33.85 3.31
C ILE A 24 2.51 32.70 4.20
N LEU A 25 2.68 32.93 5.51
CA LEU A 25 3.05 31.88 6.46
C LEU A 25 2.00 30.78 6.56
N VAL A 26 0.72 31.13 6.63
CA VAL A 26 -0.39 30.15 6.70
C VAL A 26 -0.44 29.30 5.42
N ILE A 27 -0.29 29.94 4.26
CA ILE A 27 -0.27 29.24 2.97
C ILE A 27 0.93 28.29 2.91
N SER A 28 2.13 28.76 3.28
CA SER A 28 3.35 27.93 3.32
C SER A 28 3.19 26.72 4.24
N PHE A 29 2.65 26.92 5.44
CA PHE A 29 2.40 25.83 6.40
C PHE A 29 1.42 24.79 5.85
N PHE A 30 0.34 25.23 5.19
CA PHE A 30 -0.64 24.32 4.58
C PHE A 30 -0.02 23.43 3.50
N PHE A 31 0.80 24.02 2.61
CA PHE A 31 1.51 23.28 1.56
C PHE A 31 2.56 22.31 2.12
N LEU A 32 3.33 22.74 3.12
CA LEU A 32 4.32 21.88 3.80
C LEU A 32 3.65 20.67 4.47
N ASN A 33 2.54 20.89 5.16
CA ASN A 33 1.84 19.83 5.90
C ASN A 33 1.21 18.80 4.95
N ARG A 34 0.64 19.24 3.81
CA ARG A 34 0.16 18.35 2.74
C ARG A 34 1.27 17.49 2.14
N PHE A 35 2.46 18.05 1.96
CA PHE A 35 3.60 17.36 1.34
C PHE A 35 4.25 16.35 2.29
N ILE A 36 4.32 16.65 3.58
CA ILE A 36 4.91 15.76 4.60
C ILE A 36 3.96 14.60 4.93
N LEU A 37 2.65 14.85 5.06
CA LEU A 37 1.67 13.84 5.47
C LEU A 37 1.29 12.85 4.35
N SER A 38 1.55 13.19 3.08
CA SER A 38 1.21 12.31 1.93
C SER A 38 2.32 11.32 1.54
N ARG A 39 3.43 11.26 2.28
CA ARG A 39 4.46 10.25 2.04
C ARG A 39 4.03 8.94 2.66
N LYS A 40 3.20 8.16 1.94
CA LYS A 40 3.08 6.73 2.22
C LYS A 40 4.50 6.15 2.17
N PRO A 41 4.94 5.38 3.17
CA PRO A 41 6.24 4.74 3.12
C PRO A 41 6.29 3.91 1.84
N LEU A 42 7.21 4.24 0.93
CA LEU A 42 7.58 3.37 -0.16
C LEU A 42 8.20 2.14 0.47
N PHE A 43 7.39 1.11 0.70
CA PHE A 43 7.87 -0.23 0.96
C PHE A 43 8.53 -0.74 -0.32
N ILE A 44 9.76 -0.30 -0.56
CA ILE A 44 10.68 -0.97 -1.46
C ILE A 44 11.12 -2.26 -0.77
N SER A 45 10.43 -3.35 -1.08
CA SER A 45 10.99 -4.67 -0.81
C SER A 45 12.32 -4.76 -1.58
N PRO A 46 13.43 -5.18 -0.95
CA PRO A 46 14.73 -5.30 -1.61
C PRO A 46 14.75 -6.54 -2.51
N ILE A 47 13.82 -6.62 -3.47
CA ILE A 47 13.81 -7.56 -4.60
C ILE A 47 13.18 -6.76 -5.74
N GLY A 48 13.97 -5.89 -6.36
CA GLY A 48 13.53 -5.17 -7.55
C GLY A 48 13.41 -6.13 -8.71
N LYS A 49 12.20 -6.35 -9.25
CA LYS A 49 11.90 -6.95 -10.57
C LYS A 49 12.86 -8.06 -11.05
N ILE A 50 13.37 -8.88 -10.14
CA ILE A 50 13.97 -10.15 -10.50
C ILE A 50 12.74 -10.99 -10.78
N SER A 51 12.57 -11.44 -12.02
CA SER A 51 11.59 -12.48 -12.35
C SER A 51 11.77 -13.58 -11.31
N ILE A 52 10.88 -13.60 -10.31
CA ILE A 52 11.03 -14.48 -9.15
C ILE A 52 10.94 -15.87 -9.74
N ASP A 53 12.06 -16.59 -9.75
CA ASP A 53 12.06 -17.89 -10.36
C ASP A 53 11.03 -18.78 -9.65
N LEU A 54 10.41 -19.69 -10.40
CA LEU A 54 9.38 -20.60 -9.89
C LEU A 54 9.91 -21.42 -8.70
N SER A 55 11.23 -21.65 -8.65
CA SER A 55 11.93 -22.23 -7.50
C SER A 55 11.83 -21.40 -6.22
N SER A 56 11.87 -20.07 -6.33
CA SER A 56 11.80 -19.15 -5.20
C SER A 56 10.39 -19.10 -4.63
N VAL A 57 9.36 -19.08 -5.49
CA VAL A 57 7.95 -19.19 -5.05
C VAL A 57 7.72 -20.49 -4.29
N LYS A 58 8.21 -21.61 -4.84
CA LYS A 58 8.14 -22.94 -4.20
C LYS A 58 8.83 -22.97 -2.84
N LYS A 59 9.99 -22.31 -2.71
CA LYS A 59 10.70 -22.19 -1.44
C LYS A 59 9.89 -21.40 -0.42
N ILE A 60 9.38 -20.22 -0.79
CA ILE A 60 8.59 -19.38 0.13
C ILE A 60 7.31 -20.09 0.58
N LEU A 61 6.62 -20.79 -0.32
CA LEU A 61 5.45 -21.61 0.02
C LEU A 61 5.79 -22.68 1.07
N LYS A 62 6.92 -23.37 0.88
CA LYS A 62 7.42 -24.40 1.82
C LYS A 62 7.80 -23.79 3.16
N ASP A 63 8.52 -22.67 3.16
CA ASP A 63 8.96 -21.96 4.37
C ASP A 63 7.76 -21.45 5.19
N ASN A 64 6.62 -21.17 4.55
CA ASN A 64 5.36 -20.79 5.20
C ASN A 64 4.44 -21.99 5.50
N ASN A 65 4.93 -23.23 5.39
CA ASN A 65 4.17 -24.47 5.63
C ASN A 65 2.88 -24.60 4.81
N ILE A 66 2.88 -24.08 3.57
CA ILE A 66 1.74 -24.22 2.66
C ILE A 66 1.95 -25.43 1.76
N SER A 67 1.10 -26.44 1.92
CA SER A 67 1.08 -27.63 1.05
C SER A 67 0.50 -27.30 -0.31
N TYR A 68 1.24 -27.57 -1.38
CA TYR A 68 0.79 -27.36 -2.76
C TYR A 68 1.09 -28.60 -3.62
N SER A 69 0.22 -28.87 -4.58
CA SER A 69 0.37 -29.96 -5.55
C SER A 69 1.10 -29.52 -6.81
N LYS A 70 0.85 -28.28 -7.27
CA LYS A 70 1.42 -27.74 -8.50
C LYS A 70 1.57 -26.23 -8.43
N VAL A 71 2.66 -25.72 -9.01
CA VAL A 71 2.86 -24.29 -9.28
C VAL A 71 3.14 -24.13 -10.77
N THR A 72 2.38 -23.29 -11.43
CA THR A 72 2.54 -22.94 -12.85
C THR A 72 2.65 -21.45 -13.03
N LEU A 73 3.58 -21.01 -13.88
CA LEU A 73 3.68 -19.64 -14.33
C LEU A 73 2.63 -19.39 -15.42
N SER A 74 1.89 -18.29 -15.31
CA SER A 74 0.90 -17.85 -16.29
C SER A 74 1.08 -16.36 -16.51
N ASP A 75 1.60 -15.95 -17.67
CA ASP A 75 1.94 -14.57 -18.06
C ASP A 75 2.39 -13.69 -16.89
N ASP A 76 1.47 -12.99 -16.21
CA ASP A 76 1.75 -12.04 -15.12
C ASP A 76 1.42 -12.57 -13.70
N SER A 77 1.25 -13.89 -13.55
CA SER A 77 0.83 -14.52 -12.30
C SER A 77 1.42 -15.92 -12.09
N TYR A 78 1.40 -16.38 -10.83
CA TYR A 78 1.64 -17.77 -10.47
C TYR A 78 0.31 -18.41 -10.07
N LEU A 79 -0.03 -19.50 -10.74
CA LEU A 79 -1.13 -20.37 -10.34
C LEU A 79 -0.59 -21.47 -9.44
N VAL A 80 -1.11 -21.52 -8.22
CA VAL A 80 -0.73 -22.48 -7.18
C VAL A 80 -1.96 -23.31 -6.86
N ASN A 81 -1.90 -24.62 -7.11
CA ASN A 81 -2.92 -25.55 -6.65
C ASN A 81 -2.55 -25.99 -5.22
N ILE A 82 -3.36 -25.59 -4.25
CA ILE A 82 -3.17 -25.96 -2.85
C ILE A 82 -3.59 -27.42 -2.68
N SER A 83 -2.80 -28.20 -1.93
CA SER A 83 -3.16 -29.60 -1.66
C SER A 83 -4.50 -29.65 -0.93
N ASP A 84 -5.41 -30.49 -1.41
CA ASP A 84 -6.74 -30.74 -0.84
C ASP A 84 -7.71 -29.54 -0.80
N ASN A 85 -7.33 -28.43 -1.45
CA ASN A 85 -8.09 -27.17 -1.49
C ASN A 85 -8.21 -26.64 -2.94
N GLY A 86 -8.66 -25.40 -3.07
CA GLY A 86 -8.77 -24.70 -4.35
C GLY A 86 -7.48 -24.15 -4.93
N GLN A 87 -7.63 -23.34 -5.98
CA GLN A 87 -6.54 -22.71 -6.72
C GLN A 87 -6.26 -21.29 -6.20
N VAL A 88 -5.00 -20.93 -6.08
CA VAL A 88 -4.57 -19.58 -5.69
C VAL A 88 -3.81 -18.93 -6.85
N ARG A 89 -4.19 -17.71 -7.20
CA ARG A 89 -3.49 -16.88 -8.18
C ARG A 89 -2.70 -15.79 -7.46
N LEU A 90 -1.38 -15.88 -7.53
CA LEU A 90 -0.44 -14.89 -6.98
C LEU A 90 0.02 -13.95 -8.09
N SER A 91 0.04 -12.66 -7.81
CA SER A 91 0.39 -11.62 -8.77
C SER A 91 1.90 -11.37 -8.81
N GLN A 92 2.51 -11.31 -10.00
CA GLN A 92 3.94 -11.03 -10.16
C GLN A 92 4.32 -9.57 -9.91
N ASP A 93 3.37 -8.65 -10.10
CA ASP A 93 3.53 -7.20 -9.89
C ASP A 93 3.58 -6.79 -8.41
N LYS A 94 3.30 -7.73 -7.50
CA LYS A 94 3.25 -7.53 -6.05
C LYS A 94 4.29 -8.36 -5.33
N ASP A 95 4.57 -7.98 -4.09
CA ASP A 95 5.45 -8.73 -3.20
C ASP A 95 4.87 -10.13 -2.92
N ILE A 96 5.51 -11.16 -3.48
CA ILE A 96 5.10 -12.57 -3.33
C ILE A 96 5.16 -13.03 -1.87
N GLY A 97 6.14 -12.58 -1.09
CA GLY A 97 6.25 -12.93 0.32
C GLY A 97 5.04 -12.43 1.11
N LYS A 98 4.65 -11.16 0.90
CA LYS A 98 3.45 -10.59 1.53
C LYS A 98 2.16 -11.28 1.09
N GLN A 99 2.07 -11.67 -0.18
CA GLN A 99 0.91 -12.43 -0.69
C GLN A 99 0.83 -13.80 -0.02
N ILE A 100 1.95 -14.54 0.06
CA ILE A 100 2.00 -15.87 0.68
C ILE A 100 1.71 -15.80 2.19
N SER A 101 2.26 -14.83 2.92
CA SER A 101 1.94 -14.68 4.35
C SER A 101 0.47 -14.30 4.57
N SER A 102 -0.13 -13.53 3.65
CA SER A 102 -1.56 -13.25 3.70
C SER A 102 -2.39 -14.49 3.37
N LEU A 103 -2.00 -15.27 2.36
CA LEU A 103 -2.60 -16.55 2.03
C LEU A 103 -2.56 -17.51 3.22
N GLN A 104 -1.43 -17.64 3.91
CA GLN A 104 -1.32 -18.51 5.09
C GLN A 104 -2.36 -18.17 6.16
N ARG A 105 -2.54 -16.88 6.47
CA ARG A 105 -3.56 -16.44 7.42
C ARG A 105 -4.97 -16.75 6.95
N MET A 106 -5.26 -16.54 5.67
CA MET A 106 -6.55 -16.85 5.07
C MET A 106 -6.84 -18.35 5.12
N LEU A 107 -5.86 -19.21 4.80
CA LEU A 107 -6.01 -20.65 4.87
C LEU A 107 -6.32 -21.11 6.30
N ILE A 108 -5.58 -20.62 7.30
CA ILE A 108 -5.85 -20.93 8.71
C ILE A 108 -7.29 -20.55 9.09
N GLN A 109 -7.72 -19.34 8.73
CA GLN A 109 -9.08 -18.88 9.02
C GLN A 109 -10.14 -19.75 8.35
N LEU A 110 -9.98 -20.05 7.06
CA LEU A 110 -10.91 -20.89 6.30
C LEU A 110 -10.97 -22.33 6.85
N THR A 111 -9.83 -22.87 7.30
CA THR A 111 -9.78 -24.17 7.99
C THR A 111 -10.50 -24.14 9.34
N ILE A 112 -10.32 -23.09 10.16
CA ILE A 112 -11.04 -22.92 11.43
C ILE A 112 -12.54 -22.80 11.20
N GLU A 113 -12.95 -22.09 10.15
CA GLU A 113 -14.36 -21.94 9.76
C GLU A 113 -14.93 -23.19 9.07
N GLY A 114 -14.10 -24.16 8.68
CA GLY A 114 -14.52 -25.34 7.92
C GLY A 114 -15.05 -25.02 6.52
N LYS A 115 -14.65 -23.87 5.94
CA LYS A 115 -15.13 -23.43 4.62
C LYS A 115 -14.12 -23.81 3.54
N PRO A 116 -14.48 -24.68 2.58
CA PRO A 116 -13.68 -24.89 1.39
C PRO A 116 -13.70 -23.62 0.54
N PHE A 117 -12.74 -23.46 -0.37
CA PHE A 117 -12.75 -22.40 -1.38
C PHE A 117 -12.39 -23.01 -2.74
N GLU A 118 -13.00 -22.51 -3.80
CA GLU A 118 -12.66 -22.88 -5.18
C GLU A 118 -11.42 -22.12 -5.65
N SER A 119 -11.38 -20.80 -5.41
CA SER A 119 -10.23 -19.99 -5.80
C SER A 119 -9.97 -18.75 -4.95
N ILE A 120 -8.71 -18.30 -4.90
CA ILE A 120 -8.29 -17.03 -4.30
C ILE A 120 -7.42 -16.25 -5.30
N ASP A 121 -7.78 -15.01 -5.62
CA ASP A 121 -7.05 -14.17 -6.57
C ASP A 121 -6.43 -12.94 -5.88
N PHE A 122 -5.10 -12.88 -5.85
CA PHE A 122 -4.31 -11.78 -5.25
C PHE A 122 -3.97 -10.65 -6.24
N ARG A 123 -4.46 -10.68 -7.48
CA ARG A 123 -4.22 -9.61 -8.47
C ARG A 123 -4.93 -8.30 -8.10
N PHE A 124 -5.94 -8.33 -7.25
CA PHE A 124 -6.69 -7.15 -6.81
C PHE A 124 -6.11 -6.51 -5.53
N SER A 125 -6.54 -5.30 -5.18
CA SER A 125 -6.09 -4.62 -3.95
C SER A 125 -6.41 -5.42 -2.70
N GLU A 126 -7.56 -6.09 -2.70
CA GLU A 126 -8.01 -7.03 -1.69
C GLU A 126 -8.18 -8.40 -2.36
N PRO A 127 -7.77 -9.52 -1.73
CA PRO A 127 -7.89 -10.82 -2.36
C PRO A 127 -9.36 -11.21 -2.54
N ILE A 128 -9.70 -11.68 -3.74
CA ILE A 128 -11.06 -12.16 -4.05
C ILE A 128 -11.11 -13.66 -3.79
N ILE A 129 -12.11 -14.11 -3.02
CA ILE A 129 -12.34 -15.52 -2.70
C ILE A 129 -13.62 -15.99 -3.41
N SER A 130 -13.53 -17.14 -4.08
CA SER A 130 -14.66 -17.87 -4.65
C SER A 130 -14.86 -19.18 -3.92
N PHE A 131 -16.12 -19.55 -3.69
CA PHE A 131 -16.56 -20.71 -2.90
C PHE A 131 -17.27 -21.73 -3.78
#